data_AF-A0A2A2RKW1-F1
#
_entry.id   AF-A0A2A2RKW1-F1
#
_cell.length_a   1.000
_cell.length_b   1.000
_cell.length_c   1.000
_cell.angle_alpha   90.00
_cell.angle_beta   90.00
_cell.angle_gamma   90.00
#
_symmetry.space_group_name_H-M   'P 1'
#
loop_
_entity.id
_entity.type
_entity.pdbx_description
1 polymer ?
#
loop_
_entity_poly.entity_id
_entity_poly.type
_entity_poly.pdbx_seq_one_letter_code
_entity_poly.pdbx_strand_id
1 'polypeptide(L)'
;MRRFLFVFQLLLSFTARTSAAAPALPPAHPSAPWPAHQRVLVLGDSITQDGRYVSYLEYYLQRFAPDTHSDLISIGLSSETLSGLTEPDHPAPRPCLFN
;
A
#
# COMPACT_ATOMS: atom_id res chain seq x y z
N MET A 1 14.21 -46.92 -30.25
CA MET A 1 13.82 -45.54 -30.66
C MET A 1 12.39 -45.14 -30.28
N ARG A 2 11.39 -46.05 -30.25
CA ARG A 2 9.99 -45.68 -29.89
C ARG A 2 9.68 -45.58 -28.39
N ARG A 3 10.50 -46.18 -27.51
CA ARG A 3 10.32 -46.11 -26.04
C ARG A 3 10.86 -44.82 -25.40
N PHE A 4 11.84 -44.17 -26.03
CA PHE A 4 12.39 -42.90 -25.57
C PHE A 4 11.47 -41.71 -25.93
N LEU A 5 10.70 -41.84 -27.01
CA LEU A 5 9.73 -40.83 -27.45
C LEU A 5 8.52 -40.70 -26.49
N PHE A 6 8.17 -41.78 -25.78
CA PHE A 6 7.04 -41.79 -24.85
C PHE A 6 7.33 -41.08 -23.53
N VAL A 7 8.57 -41.16 -23.04
CA VAL A 7 8.99 -40.47 -21.80
C VAL A 7 9.08 -38.96 -22.02
N PHE A 8 9.45 -38.53 -23.23
CA PHE A 8 9.50 -37.11 -23.59
C PHE A 8 8.10 -36.47 -23.72
N GLN A 9 7.09 -37.24 -24.15
CA GLN A 9 5.70 -36.76 -24.21
C GLN A 9 5.01 -36.67 -22.83
N LEU A 10 5.43 -37.48 -21.85
CA LEU A 10 4.91 -37.41 -20.48
C LEU A 10 5.42 -36.17 -19.72
N LEU A 11 6.57 -35.62 -20.12
CA LEU A 11 7.15 -34.40 -19.56
C LEU A 11 6.54 -33.10 -20.13
N LEU A 12 5.82 -33.18 -21.26
CA LEU A 12 5.15 -32.02 -21.87
C LEU A 12 3.69 -31.82 -21.40
N SER A 13 3.12 -32.79 -20.69
CA SER A 13 1.71 -32.79 -20.29
C SER A 13 1.45 -32.23 -18.88
N PHE A 14 2.49 -31.76 -18.17
CA PHE A 14 2.36 -31.21 -16.81
C PHE A 14 2.53 -29.67 -16.71
N THR A 15 2.49 -28.95 -17.82
CA THR A 15 2.48 -27.47 -17.79
C THR A 15 1.08 -26.86 -17.71
N ALA A 16 0.01 -27.68 -17.72
CA ALA A 16 -1.35 -27.21 -17.46
C ALA A 16 -1.61 -27.00 -15.96
N ARG A 17 -0.74 -26.26 -15.27
CA ARG A 17 -1.02 -25.75 -13.93
C ARG A 17 -1.73 -24.41 -14.07
N THR A 18 -3.06 -24.50 -13.99
CA THR A 18 -3.96 -23.51 -13.41
C THR A 18 -3.57 -22.06 -13.69
N SER A 19 -4.16 -21.48 -14.73
CA SER A 19 -4.37 -20.03 -14.78
C SER A 19 -5.26 -19.68 -13.59
N ALA A 20 -4.65 -19.39 -12.43
CA ALA A 20 -5.35 -18.71 -11.35
C ALA A 20 -5.85 -17.41 -11.98
N ALA A 21 -7.17 -17.30 -12.17
CA ALA A 21 -7.78 -16.05 -12.57
C ALA A 21 -7.23 -15.00 -11.60
N ALA A 22 -6.57 -13.97 -12.16
CA ALA A 22 -6.10 -12.86 -11.35
C ALA A 22 -7.27 -12.42 -10.47
N PRO A 23 -7.07 -12.23 -9.15
CA PRO A 23 -8.13 -11.81 -8.27
C PRO A 23 -8.84 -10.62 -8.92
N ALA A 24 -10.17 -10.70 -9.03
CA ALA A 24 -10.95 -9.65 -9.64
C ALA A 24 -10.53 -8.31 -9.02
N LEU A 25 -10.14 -7.37 -9.88
CA LEU A 25 -9.72 -6.05 -9.45
C LEU A 25 -10.79 -5.51 -8.48
N PRO A 26 -10.44 -5.02 -7.28
CA PRO A 26 -11.39 -4.24 -6.50
C PRO A 26 -11.94 -3.12 -7.41
N PRO A 27 -13.21 -2.72 -7.23
CA PRO A 27 -13.83 -1.71 -8.08
C PRO A 27 -12.88 -0.52 -8.26
N ALA A 28 -12.69 -0.09 -9.50
CA ALA A 28 -11.69 0.90 -9.93
C ALA A 28 -11.85 2.29 -9.29
N HIS A 29 -12.86 2.48 -8.43
CA HIS A 29 -13.10 3.71 -7.74
C HIS A 29 -13.40 3.43 -6.26
N PRO A 30 -12.68 4.06 -5.32
CA PRO A 30 -13.14 4.10 -3.95
C PRO A 30 -14.58 4.63 -3.92
N SER A 31 -15.44 4.01 -3.13
CA SER A 31 -16.85 4.38 -2.97
C SER A 31 -17.04 5.78 -2.36
N ALA A 32 -15.98 6.36 -1.79
CA ALA A 32 -15.88 7.77 -1.44
C ALA A 32 -15.08 8.54 -2.50
N PRO A 33 -15.47 9.78 -2.86
CA PRO A 33 -14.74 10.57 -3.84
C PRO A 33 -13.31 10.84 -3.34
N TRP A 34 -12.33 10.28 -4.04
CA TRP A 34 -10.92 10.61 -3.84
C TRP A 34 -10.62 12.00 -4.41
N PRO A 35 -9.81 12.85 -3.74
CA PRO A 35 -9.47 14.19 -4.23
C PRO A 35 -8.48 14.12 -5.40
N ALA A 36 -9.01 13.80 -6.59
CA ALA A 36 -8.24 13.72 -7.83
C ALA A 36 -7.60 15.08 -8.19
N HIS A 37 -6.39 15.05 -8.75
CA HIS A 37 -5.60 16.20 -9.18
C HIS A 37 -5.30 17.22 -8.06
N GLN A 38 -5.29 16.76 -6.81
CA GLN A 38 -4.96 17.57 -5.64
C GLN A 38 -3.73 17.03 -4.90
N ARG A 39 -3.16 17.89 -4.05
CA ARG A 39 -2.18 17.48 -3.05
C ARG A 39 -2.91 16.96 -1.82
N VAL A 40 -2.55 15.77 -1.38
CA VAL A 40 -3.15 15.09 -0.22
C VAL A 40 -2.08 14.91 0.84
N LEU A 41 -2.24 15.60 1.96
CA LEU A 41 -1.38 15.43 3.12
C LEU A 41 -1.88 14.26 3.97
N VAL A 42 -1.01 13.26 4.17
CA VAL A 42 -1.15 12.23 5.19
C VAL A 42 -0.30 12.65 6.38
N LEU A 43 -0.98 13.08 7.44
CA LEU A 43 -0.36 13.56 8.67
C LEU A 43 -0.55 12.54 9.79
N GLY A 44 0.49 12.29 10.59
CA GLY A 44 0.37 11.41 11.75
C GLY A 44 1.63 11.25 12.57
N ASP A 45 1.72 10.13 13.28
CA ASP A 45 2.76 9.84 14.26
C ASP A 45 3.89 8.96 13.70
N SER A 46 4.50 8.11 14.54
CA SER A 46 5.54 7.15 14.12
C SER A 46 5.06 6.16 13.07
N ILE A 47 3.76 5.84 13.01
CA ILE A 47 3.19 4.94 12.00
C ILE A 47 3.22 5.62 10.63
N THR A 48 2.86 6.91 10.56
CA THR A 48 2.98 7.72 9.33
C THR A 48 4.44 8.01 8.98
N GLN A 49 5.30 8.17 9.99
CA GLN A 49 6.74 8.35 9.79
C GLN A 49 7.39 7.10 9.17
N ASP A 50 6.97 5.89 9.59
CA ASP A 50 7.40 4.64 8.96
C ASP A 50 6.92 4.54 7.49
N GLY A 51 5.75 5.10 7.18
CA GLY A 51 5.31 5.40 5.82
C GLY A 51 4.84 4.22 4.97
N ARG A 52 5.05 2.96 5.40
CA ARG A 52 4.72 1.77 4.58
C ARG A 52 3.27 1.71 4.13
N TYR A 53 2.32 2.03 5.02
CA TYR A 53 0.90 2.02 4.62
C TYR A 53 0.59 3.12 3.59
N VAL A 54 1.30 4.25 3.65
CA VAL A 54 1.16 5.35 2.69
C VAL A 54 1.73 4.93 1.33
N SER A 55 2.87 4.24 1.30
CA SER A 55 3.42 3.67 0.06
C SER A 55 2.48 2.64 -0.57
N TYR A 56 1.79 1.82 0.23
CA TYR A 56 0.78 0.89 -0.30
C TYR A 56 -0.45 1.62 -0.86
N LEU A 57 -0.88 2.71 -0.23
CA LEU A 57 -1.95 3.56 -0.75
C LEU A 57 -1.54 4.21 -2.08
N GLU A 58 -0.33 4.77 -2.15
CA GLU A 58 0.21 5.35 -3.38
C GLU A 58 0.26 4.32 -4.51
N TYR A 59 0.80 3.12 -4.25
CA TYR A 59 0.79 2.01 -5.20
C TYR A 59 -0.62 1.67 -5.67
N TYR A 60 -1.59 1.59 -4.75
CA TYR A 60 -2.97 1.30 -5.08
C TYR A 60 -3.56 2.34 -6.03
N LEU A 61 -3.37 3.63 -5.73
CA LEU A 61 -3.89 4.73 -6.55
C LEU A 61 -3.26 4.73 -7.94
N GLN A 62 -1.94 4.57 -8.03
CA GLN A 62 -1.23 4.48 -9.30
C GLN A 62 -1.68 3.27 -10.14
N ARG A 63 -1.95 2.13 -9.49
CA ARG A 63 -2.26 0.87 -10.19
C ARG A 63 -3.73 0.73 -10.58
N PHE A 64 -4.64 1.15 -9.72
CA PHE A 64 -6.07 0.82 -9.83
C PHE A 64 -6.96 2.04 -10.04
N ALA A 65 -6.45 3.24 -9.79
CA ALA A 65 -7.17 4.50 -10.02
C ALA A 65 -6.24 5.56 -10.67
N PRO A 66 -5.58 5.25 -11.80
CA PRO A 66 -4.54 6.10 -12.39
C PRO A 66 -5.05 7.52 -12.71
N ASP A 67 -6.33 7.66 -13.07
CA ASP A 67 -6.97 8.95 -13.37
C ASP A 67 -7.02 9.90 -12.17
N THR A 68 -6.79 9.42 -10.94
CA THR A 68 -6.77 10.30 -9.75
C THR A 68 -5.61 11.30 -9.79
N HIS A 69 -4.42 10.92 -10.26
CA HIS A 69 -3.25 11.79 -10.38
C HIS A 69 -3.00 12.72 -9.15
N SER A 70 -3.26 12.24 -7.93
CA SER A 70 -3.05 13.01 -6.70
C SER A 70 -1.60 12.92 -6.24
N ASP A 71 -1.08 14.03 -5.70
CA ASP A 71 0.25 14.10 -5.10
C ASP A 71 0.15 13.80 -3.61
N LEU A 72 0.67 12.65 -3.18
CA LEU A 72 0.58 12.16 -1.81
C LEU A 72 1.79 12.65 -1.01
N ILE A 73 1.55 13.45 0.02
CA ILE A 73 2.59 14.00 0.90
C ILE A 73 2.47 13.33 2.26
N SER A 74 3.46 12.51 2.64
CA SER A 74 3.47 11.83 3.94
C SER A 74 4.33 12.60 4.94
N ILE A 75 3.72 13.10 6.01
CA ILE A 75 4.42 13.79 7.10
C ILE A 75 4.05 13.08 8.41
N GLY A 76 5.00 12.35 8.97
CA GLY A 76 4.85 11.72 10.27
C GLY A 76 5.95 12.15 11.23
N LEU A 77 5.59 12.36 12.49
CA LEU A 77 6.53 12.65 13.56
C LEU A 77 6.34 11.65 14.71
N SER A 78 7.39 10.92 15.03
CA SER A 78 7.35 9.94 16.11
C SER A 78 6.96 10.61 17.41
N SER A 79 6.03 9.97 18.13
CA SER A 79 5.46 10.49 19.39
C SER A 79 4.53 11.70 19.24
N GLU A 80 4.13 12.11 18.02
CA GLU A 80 3.12 13.15 17.82
C GLU A 80 1.81 12.79 18.53
N THR A 81 1.19 13.78 19.18
CA THR A 81 -0.10 13.61 19.85
C THR A 81 -1.03 14.79 19.54
N LEU A 82 -2.30 14.67 19.94
CA LEU A 82 -3.25 15.80 19.90
C LEU A 82 -3.53 16.40 21.28
N SER A 83 -3.02 15.77 22.34
CA SER A 83 -3.39 16.09 23.72
C SER A 83 -2.47 17.13 24.36
N GLY A 84 -1.23 17.26 23.86
CA GLY A 84 -0.18 18.03 24.53
C GLY A 84 0.29 17.44 25.86
N LEU A 85 -0.21 16.25 26.24
CA LEU A 85 0.20 15.55 27.45
C LEU A 85 1.56 14.88 27.24
N THR A 86 2.31 14.76 28.32
CA THR A 86 3.62 14.11 28.35
C THR A 86 3.73 13.33 29.64
N GLU A 87 4.21 12.09 29.55
CA GLU A 87 4.49 11.27 30.72
C GLU A 87 5.64 11.89 31.52
N PRO A 88 5.61 11.87 32.87
CA PRO A 88 6.60 12.56 33.69
C PRO A 88 8.06 12.12 33.44
N ASP A 89 8.23 10.87 33.03
CA ASP A 89 9.51 10.20 32.83
C ASP A 89 9.94 10.18 31.34
N HIS A 90 9.17 10.82 30.45
CA HIS A 90 9.54 10.92 29.04
C HIS A 90 10.70 11.93 28.85
N PRO A 91 11.73 11.62 28.02
CA PRO A 91 12.95 12.42 27.93
C PRO A 91 12.77 13.86 27.42
N ALA A 92 11.64 14.17 26.78
CA ALA A 92 11.28 15.50 26.29
C ALA A 92 9.74 15.62 26.20
N PRO A 93 9.15 16.82 26.08
CA PRO A 93 7.73 16.93 25.77
C PRO A 93 7.36 16.17 24.48
N ARG A 94 6.27 15.41 24.53
CA ARG A 94 5.66 14.82 23.33
C ARG A 94 5.29 15.95 22.36
N PRO A 95 5.58 15.82 21.06
CA PRO A 95 5.08 16.75 20.08
C PRO A 95 3.54 16.78 20.10
N CYS A 96 3.01 17.96 19.80
CA CYS A 96 1.58 18.19 19.73
C CYS A 96 1.27 19.03 18.49
N LEU A 97 0.35 18.54 17.68
CA LEU A 97 -0.01 19.16 16.41
C LEU A 97 -0.53 20.60 16.55
N PHE A 98 -1.10 20.92 17.71
CA PHE A 98 -1.75 22.21 17.98
C PHE A 98 -0.89 23.17 18.83
N ASN A 99 0.33 22.78 19.19
CA ASN A 99 1.25 23.64 19.96
C ASN A 99 2.11 24.55 19.09
#